data_AF-A0A7Y2CLS4-F1
#
_entry.id   AF-A0A7Y2CLS4-F1
#
_cell.length_a   1.000
_cell.length_b   1.000
_cell.length_c   1.000
_cell.angle_alpha   90.00
_cell.angle_beta   90.00
_cell.angle_gamma   90.00
#
_symmetry.space_group_name_H-M   'P 1'
#
loop_
_entity.id
_entity.type
_entity.pdbx_description
1 polymer ?
#
loop_
_entity_poly.entity_id
_entity_poly.type
_entity_poly.pdbx_seq_one_letter_code
_entity_poly.pdbx_strand_id
1 'polypeptide(L)' 'MKKVAVFGSGMVARPAIQTLLETGHGVVVATDQPEVAEKLLGGSPHGQVRGVDATNAADV' A
#
# COMPACT_ATOMS: atom_id res chain seq x y z
N MET A 1 12.64 3.59 11.39
CA MET A 1 11.33 3.97 10.83
C MET A 1 11.54 4.55 9.44
N LYS A 2 10.93 3.94 8.42
CA LYS A 2 11.02 4.37 7.02
C LYS A 2 9.61 4.57 6.45
N LYS A 3 9.48 5.35 5.37
CA LYS A 3 8.27 5.43 4.55
C LYS A 3 8.49 4.62 3.28
N VAL A 4 7.61 3.68 2.99
CA VAL A 4 7.72 2.73 1.87
C VAL A 4 6.49 2.88 0.99
N ALA A 5 6.72 3.05 -0.31
CA ALA A 5 5.66 2.97 -1.32
C ALA A 5 5.62 1.55 -1.89
N VAL A 6 4.44 0.93 -1.89
CA VAL A 6 4.20 -0.39 -2.48
C VAL A 6 3.24 -0.22 -3.65
N PHE A 7 3.66 -0.62 -4.83
CA PHE A 7 2.81 -0.61 -6.02
C PHE A 7 2.11 -1.96 -6.16
N GLY A 8 0.78 -1.94 -6.10
CA GLY A 8 -0.09 -3.10 -6.18
C GLY A 8 -0.60 -3.60 -4.81
N SER A 9 -1.77 -4.23 -4.86
CA SER A 9 -2.53 -4.76 -3.71
C SER A 9 -2.83 -6.26 -3.84
N GLY A 10 -2.00 -7.00 -4.58
CA GLY A 10 -2.18 -8.43 -4.86
C GLY A 10 -1.71 -9.37 -3.74
N MET A 11 -1.82 -10.69 -4.00
CA MET A 11 -1.50 -11.74 -3.03
C MET A 11 -0.10 -11.64 -2.43
N VAL A 12 0.90 -11.26 -3.23
CA VAL A 12 2.30 -11.14 -2.80
C VAL A 12 2.54 -9.86 -1.98
N ALA A 13 1.80 -8.79 -2.27
CA ALA A 13 1.94 -7.52 -1.56
C ALA A 13 1.46 -7.63 -0.11
N ARG A 14 0.44 -8.47 0.15
CA ARG A 14 -0.15 -8.64 1.49
C ARG A 14 0.86 -8.97 2.60
N PRO A 15 1.64 -10.07 2.55
CA PRO A 15 2.58 -10.39 3.62
C PRO A 15 3.65 -9.30 3.77
N ALA A 16 4.12 -8.70 2.68
CA ALA A 16 5.10 -7.62 2.72
C ALA A 16 4.56 -6.37 3.43
N ILE A 17 3.34 -5.93 3.08
CA ILE A 17 2.66 -4.79 3.71
C ILE A 17 2.47 -5.05 5.20
N GLN A 18 2.00 -6.24 5.58
CA GLN A 18 1.81 -6.60 6.99
C GLN A 18 3.11 -6.54 7.78
N THR A 19 4.19 -7.17 7.29
CA THR A 19 5.49 -7.14 7.95
C THR A 19 6.04 -5.71 8.08
N LEU A 20 5.88 -4.87 7.04
CA LEU A 20 6.31 -3.47 7.10
C LEU A 20 5.54 -2.67 8.16
N LEU A 21 4.23 -2.88 8.28
CA LEU A 21 3.42 -2.22 9.29
C LEU A 21 3.76 -2.72 10.70
N GLU A 22 3.93 -4.03 10.89
CA GLU A 22 4.31 -4.65 12.18
C GLU A 22 5.68 -4.20 12.67
N THR A 23 6.62 -3.95 11.76
CA THR A 23 7.94 -3.39 12.06
C THR A 23 7.93 -1.87 12.27
N GLY A 24 6.74 -1.25 12.26
CA GLY A 24 6.55 0.17 12.53
C GLY A 24 7.01 1.08 11.39
N HIS A 25 6.97 0.61 10.14
CA HIS A 25 7.21 1.44 8.96
C HIS A 25 5.90 2.05 8.46
N GLY A 26 6.00 3.27 7.92
CA GLY A 26 4.88 3.89 7.21
C GLY A 26 4.76 3.28 5.81
N VAL A 27 3.57 2.83 5.44
CA VAL A 27 3.33 2.17 4.15
C VAL A 27 2.28 2.95 3.37
N VAL A 28 2.63 3.33 2.15
CA VAL A 28 1.69 3.88 1.17
C VAL A 28 1.47 2.82 0.09
N VAL A 29 0.24 2.33 -0.06
CA VAL A 29 -0.12 1.39 -1.12
C VAL A 29 -0.69 2.17 -2.30
N ALA A 30 0.03 2.15 -3.42
CA ALA A 30 -0.38 2.75 -4.69
C ALA A 30 -0.98 1.66 -5.59
N THR A 31 -2.26 1.76 -5.94
CA THR A 31 -2.95 0.70 -6.70
C THR A 31 -4.15 1.27 -7.45
N ASP A 32 -4.58 0.58 -8.51
CA ASP A 32 -5.81 0.84 -9.25
C ASP A 32 -7.06 0.32 -8.52
N GLN A 33 -6.87 -0.50 -7.48
CA GLN A 33 -7.90 -1.12 -6.64
C GLN A 33 -7.80 -0.64 -5.18
N PRO A 34 -8.12 0.64 -4.87
CA PRO A 34 -7.93 1.23 -3.55
C PRO A 34 -8.71 0.50 -2.45
N GLU A 35 -9.90 0.00 -2.74
CA GLU A 35 -10.74 -0.76 -1.80
C GLU A 35 -10.11 -2.09 -1.36
N VAL A 36 -9.25 -2.68 -2.20
CA VAL A 36 -8.46 -3.87 -1.84
C VAL A 36 -7.31 -3.46 -0.93
N ALA A 37 -6.61 -2.36 -1.24
CA ALA A 37 -5.54 -1.84 -0.41
C ALA A 37 -6.01 -1.42 0.98
N GLU A 38 -7.19 -0.79 1.11
CA GLU A 38 -7.75 -0.43 2.41
C GLU A 38 -7.95 -1.65 3.32
N LYS A 39 -8.45 -2.76 2.75
CA LYS A 39 -8.59 -4.03 3.47
C LYS A 39 -7.25 -4.61 3.90
N LEU A 40 -6.20 -4.45 3.10
CA LEU A 40 -4.84 -4.91 3.44
C LEU A 40 -4.22 -4.12 4.60
N LEU A 41 -4.49 -2.81 4.66
CA LEU A 41 -3.96 -1.95 5.72
C LEU A 41 -4.67 -2.14 7.06
N GLY A 42 -5.90 -2.67 7.07
CA GLY A 42 -6.60 -3.07 8.28
C GLY A 42 -6.79 -1.96 9.32
N GLY A 43 -6.85 -0.70 8.87
CA GLY A 43 -6.97 0.47 9.76
C GLY A 43 -5.69 0.85 10.50
N SER A 44 -4.53 0.33 10.09
CA SER A 44 -3.23 0.70 10.69
C SER A 44 -2.99 2.21 10.61
N PRO A 45 -2.58 2.88 11.72
CA PRO A 45 -2.27 4.32 11.73
C PRO A 45 -1.04 4.69 10.89
N HIS A 46 -0.28 3.68 10.44
CA HIS A 46 0.89 3.84 9.59
C HIS A 46 0.62 3.49 8.11
N GLY A 47 -0.63 3.13 7.78
CA GLY A 47 -1.06 2.80 6.43
C GLY A 47 -1.76 3.96 5.73
N GLN A 48 -1.48 4.14 4.45
CA GLN A 48 -2.22 5.04 3.56
C GLN A 48 -2.44 4.38 2.20
N VAL A 49 -3.59 4.65 1.57
CA VAL A 49 -3.90 4.23 0.20
C VAL A 49 -3.80 5.42 -0.75
N ARG A 50 -3.29 5.18 -1.95
CA ARG A 50 -3.32 6.12 -3.07
C ARG A 50 -3.83 5.40 -4.32
N GLY A 51 -4.88 5.92 -4.94
CA GLY A 51 -5.33 5.45 -6.25
C GLY A 51 -4.31 5.83 -7.31
N VAL A 52 -3.77 4.84 -8.04
CA VAL A 52 -2.79 5.03 -9.10
C VAL A 52 -3.02 3.98 -10.19
N ASP A 53 -3.20 4.42 -11.43
CA ASP A 53 -3.09 3.55 -12.60
C ASP A 53 -1.66 3.65 -13.16
N ALA A 54 -0.90 2.57 -13.05
CA ALA A 54 0.49 2.53 -13.51
C ALA A 54 0.63 2.64 -15.04
N THR A 55 -0.45 2.48 -15.80
CA THR A 55 -0.48 2.71 -17.25
C THR A 55 -0.68 4.18 -17.62
N ASN A 56 -1.12 5.00 -16.66
CA ASN A 56 -1.30 6.45 -16.81
C ASN A 56 -0.13 7.20 -16.17
N ALA A 57 0.79 7.71 -17.01
CA ALA A 57 1.99 8.41 -16.54
C ALA A 57 1.70 9.69 -15.72
N ALA A 58 0.48 10.24 -15.76
CA ALA A 58 0.11 11.40 -14.94
C ALA A 58 -0.18 11.06 -13.47
N ASP A 59 -0.42 9.77 -13.15
CA ASP A 59 -0.82 9.33 -11.81
C ASP A 59 0.37 8.95 -10.90
N VAL A 60 1.55 8.71 -11.50
CA VAL A 60 2.79 8.26 -10.85
C VAL A 60 3.73 9.43 -10.57
#